data_AF-A0A485JJ74-F1
#
_entry.id   AF-A0A485JJ74-F1
#
_cell.length_a   1.000
_cell.length_b   1.000
_cell.length_c   1.000
_cell.angle_alpha   90.00
_cell.angle_beta   90.00
_cell.angle_gamma   90.00
#
_symmetry.space_group_name_H-M   'P 1'
#
loop_
_entity.id
_entity.type
_entity.pdbx_description
1 polymer ?
#
loop_
_entity_poly.entity_id
_entity_poly.type
_entity_poly.pdbx_seq_one_letter_code
_entity_poly.pdbx_strand_id
1 'polypeptide(L)'
;MAINSPLTIAAQSGKTRLRKSLKLWQVVMMGLAYLTPMTVFDTFGIVSGISDGHVPASYLLALAGVLFTAISYGKLVRQFPEAGSAYTYAQKSINPHVGFMVGWSSLLDYLFLPMINVLLAKIYLSALFPEVPPWVWVVTFVAILTAANLKSVNLVANFNTLFVLVQISIMVVFIFLVVQGLHKGEGVGTVWSLQPFISENAHLIPIITGATIVCFSFLGFDAVTTLSEETPDAARVIPKAIFLTAVYGGVIFIAASFFMQLFFPDISRFKDPDAALPEIALYVGGKLFQSISSVPRL
;
A
#
# COMPACT_ATOMS: atom_id res chain seq x y z
N MET A 1 -2.49 60.66 38.58
CA MET A 1 -1.44 60.39 37.58
C MET A 1 -1.10 58.91 37.69
N ALA A 2 -1.69 58.08 36.82
CA ALA A 2 -1.46 56.64 36.77
C ALA A 2 -0.16 56.37 36.02
N ILE A 3 0.73 55.54 36.57
CA ILE A 3 1.87 55.00 35.83
C ILE A 3 1.98 53.51 36.17
N ASN A 4 1.99 52.72 35.10
CA ASN A 4 1.68 51.30 35.05
C ASN A 4 2.73 50.40 35.73
N SER A 5 2.22 49.37 36.40
CA SER A 5 2.92 48.14 36.76
C SER A 5 3.56 47.47 35.53
N PRO A 6 4.78 46.93 35.61
CA PRO A 6 5.27 46.01 34.59
C PRO A 6 4.56 44.66 34.76
N LEU A 7 3.73 44.30 33.77
CA LEU A 7 3.24 42.93 33.61
C LEU A 7 4.43 42.04 33.24
N THR A 8 4.92 41.27 34.21
CA THR A 8 5.82 40.15 33.97
C THR A 8 5.07 39.13 33.10
N ILE A 9 5.34 39.14 31.79
CA ILE A 9 4.85 38.13 30.86
C ILE A 9 5.55 36.82 31.26
N ALA A 10 4.87 36.01 32.05
CA ALA A 10 5.26 34.62 32.26
C ALA A 10 5.29 33.93 30.89
N ALA A 11 6.48 33.47 30.49
CA ALA A 11 6.66 32.66 29.31
C ALA A 11 5.72 31.45 29.37
N GLN A 12 4.69 31.42 28.52
CA GLN A 12 3.92 30.21 28.28
C GLN A 12 4.89 29.14 27.80
N SER A 13 5.02 28.07 28.58
CA SER A 13 5.70 26.83 28.19
C SER A 13 5.27 26.45 26.78
N GLY A 14 6.16 26.70 25.81
CA GLY A 14 5.87 26.55 24.39
C GLY A 14 5.49 25.11 24.09
N LYS A 15 4.29 24.89 23.56
CA LYS A 15 3.93 23.63 22.91
C LYS A 15 5.06 23.30 21.93
N THR A 16 5.73 22.17 22.10
CA THR A 16 6.65 21.60 21.12
C THR A 16 5.91 21.53 19.78
N ARG A 17 6.26 22.42 18.85
CA ARG A 17 5.68 22.45 17.51
C ARG A 17 6.58 21.67 16.57
N LEU A 18 5.99 20.74 15.82
CA LEU A 18 6.70 20.03 14.78
C LEU A 18 7.19 21.01 13.71
N ARG A 19 8.39 20.72 13.17
CA ARG A 19 9.00 21.57 12.15
C ARG A 19 8.27 21.35 10.83
N LYS A 20 7.66 22.41 10.29
CA LYS A 20 6.98 22.38 9.00
C LYS A 20 7.98 22.35 7.85
N SER A 21 8.48 21.18 7.49
CA SER A 21 9.51 21.02 6.44
C SER A 21 9.10 20.12 5.27
N LEU A 22 8.01 19.36 5.39
CA LEU A 22 7.63 18.38 4.36
C LEU A 22 7.01 19.05 3.15
N LYS A 23 7.62 18.85 1.98
CA LYS A 23 7.09 19.29 0.68
C LYS A 23 6.11 18.24 0.12
N LEU A 24 5.23 18.68 -0.79
CA LEU A 24 4.23 17.82 -1.44
C LEU A 24 4.78 16.47 -1.91
N TRP A 25 5.93 16.46 -2.61
CA TRP A 25 6.53 15.21 -3.10
C TRP A 25 6.96 14.26 -1.99
N GLN A 26 7.51 14.78 -0.88
CA GLN A 26 7.90 13.96 0.26
C GLN A 26 6.66 13.34 0.92
N VAL A 27 5.58 14.13 1.05
CA VAL A 27 4.30 13.63 1.57
C VAL A 27 3.71 12.54 0.65
N VAL A 28 3.76 12.72 -0.66
CA VAL A 28 3.32 11.71 -1.64
C VAL A 28 4.17 10.44 -1.55
N MET A 29 5.50 10.56 -1.47
CA MET A 29 6.37 9.39 -1.33
C MET A 29 6.15 8.65 -0.02
N MET A 30 5.88 9.36 1.08
CA MET A 30 5.48 8.74 2.35
C MET A 30 4.12 8.06 2.23
N GLY A 31 3.16 8.67 1.51
CA GLY A 31 1.88 8.04 1.19
C GLY A 31 2.04 6.75 0.41
N LEU A 32 2.87 6.74 -0.64
CA LEU A 32 3.21 5.53 -1.38
C LEU A 32 3.91 4.49 -0.49
N ALA A 33 4.71 4.92 0.49
CA ALA A 33 5.29 4.01 1.47
C ALA A 33 4.24 3.31 2.33
N TYR A 34 3.22 4.04 2.77
CA TYR A 34 2.10 3.47 3.52
C TYR A 34 1.24 2.53 2.69
N LEU A 35 1.08 2.77 1.38
CA LEU A 35 0.41 1.84 0.48
C LEU A 35 1.17 0.53 0.29
N THR A 36 2.50 0.54 0.45
CA THR A 36 3.39 -0.60 0.20
C THR A 36 3.16 -1.21 -1.20
N PRO A 37 3.79 -0.68 -2.28
CA PRO A 37 3.61 -1.14 -3.65
C PRO A 37 3.72 -2.66 -3.90
N MET A 38 4.39 -3.39 -3.02
CA MET A 38 4.55 -4.85 -3.10
C MET A 38 3.26 -5.63 -2.76
N THR A 39 2.27 -5.02 -2.11
CA THR A 39 0.99 -5.66 -1.73
C THR A 39 0.18 -6.21 -2.90
N VAL A 40 0.44 -5.71 -4.12
CA VAL A 40 -0.13 -6.26 -5.35
C VAL A 40 0.25 -7.72 -5.57
N PHE A 41 1.46 -8.13 -5.19
CA PHE A 41 1.92 -9.51 -5.32
C PHE A 41 1.26 -10.42 -4.29
N ASP A 42 0.97 -9.89 -3.10
CA ASP A 42 0.38 -10.66 -2.00
C ASP A 42 -1.03 -11.12 -2.33
N THR A 43 -1.82 -10.24 -2.96
CA THR A 43 -3.23 -10.48 -3.27
C THR A 43 -3.47 -11.08 -4.66
N PHE A 44 -2.44 -11.15 -5.51
CA PHE A 44 -2.61 -11.47 -6.92
C PHE A 44 -3.22 -12.85 -7.17
N GLY A 45 -2.69 -13.92 -6.57
CA GLY A 45 -3.16 -15.28 -6.86
C GLY A 45 -4.64 -15.46 -6.49
N ILE A 46 -5.01 -14.99 -5.30
CA ILE A 46 -6.38 -14.99 -4.79
C ILE A 46 -7.32 -14.20 -5.72
N VAL A 47 -6.95 -12.96 -6.03
CA VAL A 47 -7.80 -12.07 -6.83
C VAL A 47 -7.86 -12.53 -8.29
N SER A 48 -6.78 -13.10 -8.84
CA SER A 48 -6.77 -13.65 -10.19
C SER A 48 -7.76 -14.82 -10.31
N GLY A 49 -7.82 -15.71 -9.31
CA GLY A 49 -8.83 -16.76 -9.25
C GLY A 49 -10.26 -16.22 -9.10
N ILE A 50 -10.48 -15.24 -8.22
CA ILE A 50 -11.81 -14.68 -7.95
C ILE A 50 -12.35 -13.81 -9.08
N SER A 51 -11.46 -13.12 -9.81
CA SER A 51 -11.82 -12.21 -10.91
C SER A 51 -11.72 -12.84 -12.30
N ASP A 52 -11.55 -14.17 -12.38
CA ASP A 52 -11.36 -14.91 -13.63
C ASP A 52 -10.22 -14.34 -14.50
N GLY A 53 -9.14 -13.90 -13.85
CA GLY A 53 -7.98 -13.31 -14.50
C GLY A 53 -8.14 -11.83 -14.88
N HIS A 54 -9.01 -11.07 -14.21
CA HIS A 54 -9.24 -9.64 -14.46
C HIS A 54 -8.79 -8.74 -13.31
N VAL A 55 -7.68 -9.11 -12.65
CA VAL A 55 -7.09 -8.34 -11.52
C VAL A 55 -6.90 -6.85 -11.87
N PRO A 56 -6.40 -6.46 -13.06
CA PRO A 56 -6.26 -5.05 -13.42
C PRO A 56 -7.60 -4.30 -13.49
N ALA A 57 -8.66 -4.97 -13.96
CA ALA A 57 -10.02 -4.40 -13.97
C ALA A 57 -10.54 -4.19 -12.54
N SER A 58 -10.29 -5.15 -11.64
CA SER A 58 -10.60 -5.00 -10.22
C SER A 58 -9.87 -3.80 -9.59
N TYR A 59 -8.59 -3.60 -9.91
CA TYR A 59 -7.84 -2.43 -9.46
C TYR A 59 -8.36 -1.11 -10.04
N LEU A 60 -8.80 -1.08 -11.31
CA LEU A 60 -9.43 0.11 -11.89
C LEU A 60 -10.72 0.48 -11.15
N LEU A 61 -11.56 -0.52 -10.84
CA LEU A 61 -12.81 -0.29 -10.13
C LEU A 61 -12.55 0.17 -8.68
N ALA A 62 -11.60 -0.47 -7.99
CA ALA A 62 -11.19 -0.08 -6.65
C ALA A 62 -10.62 1.35 -6.64
N LEU A 63 -9.75 1.69 -7.59
CA LEU A 63 -9.20 3.04 -7.75
C LEU A 63 -10.30 4.08 -7.94
N ALA A 64 -11.32 3.81 -8.76
CA ALA A 64 -12.44 4.72 -8.94
C ALA A 64 -13.16 5.01 -7.61
N GLY A 65 -13.44 3.98 -6.81
CA GLY A 65 -14.01 4.12 -5.46
C GLY A 65 -13.12 4.93 -4.52
N VAL A 66 -11.82 4.62 -4.49
CA VAL A 66 -10.84 5.32 -3.65
C VAL A 66 -10.67 6.78 -4.07
N LEU A 67 -10.74 7.11 -5.36
CA LEU A 67 -10.67 8.50 -5.83
C LEU A 67 -11.86 9.33 -5.37
N PHE A 68 -13.08 8.78 -5.35
CA PHE A 68 -14.23 9.46 -4.76
C PHE A 68 -14.00 9.76 -3.27
N THR A 69 -13.45 8.79 -2.53
CA THR A 69 -13.08 8.97 -1.13
C THR A 69 -11.98 10.02 -0.97
N ALA A 70 -10.92 9.99 -1.79
CA ALA A 70 -9.83 10.96 -1.78
C ALA A 70 -10.30 12.40 -2.03
N ILE A 71 -11.24 12.59 -2.96
CA ILE A 71 -11.85 13.90 -3.22
C ILE A 71 -12.65 14.38 -2.00
N SER A 72 -13.40 13.48 -1.35
CA SER A 72 -14.15 13.80 -0.12
C SER A 72 -13.21 14.23 1.01
N TYR A 73 -12.17 13.43 1.28
CA TYR A 73 -11.13 13.75 2.26
C TYR A 73 -10.45 15.08 1.93
N GLY A 74 -10.12 15.32 0.67
CA GLY A 74 -9.50 16.56 0.23
C GLY A 74 -10.34 17.81 0.50
N LYS A 75 -11.68 17.71 0.47
CA LYS A 75 -12.57 18.81 0.87
C LYS A 75 -12.59 19.01 2.39
N LEU A 76 -12.62 17.93 3.16
CA LEU A 76 -12.69 17.96 4.63
C LEU A 76 -11.39 18.48 5.26
N VAL A 77 -10.23 18.05 4.76
CA VAL A 77 -8.90 18.52 5.19
C VAL A 77 -8.75 20.05 5.03
N ARG A 78 -9.33 20.63 3.96
CA ARG A 78 -9.29 22.08 3.75
C ARG A 78 -9.99 22.86 4.86
N GLN A 79 -11.06 22.29 5.41
CA GLN A 79 -11.85 22.90 6.48
C GLN A 79 -11.27 22.58 7.87
N PHE A 80 -10.74 21.37 8.06
CA PHE A 80 -10.19 20.88 9.32
C PHE A 80 -8.77 20.33 9.12
N PRO A 81 -7.75 21.20 8.98
CA PRO A 81 -6.36 20.80 8.70
C PRO A 81 -5.64 20.32 9.97
N GLU A 82 -6.17 19.26 10.58
CA GLU A 82 -5.66 18.65 11.82
C GLU A 82 -5.29 17.18 11.57
N ALA A 83 -4.32 16.68 12.33
CA ALA A 83 -3.76 15.33 12.19
C ALA A 83 -4.63 14.21 12.79
N GLY A 84 -5.93 14.18 12.49
CA GLY A 84 -6.87 13.17 13.02
C GLY A 84 -7.68 12.39 11.99
N SER A 85 -7.40 12.58 10.68
CA SER A 85 -8.06 11.88 9.57
C SER A 85 -9.61 11.82 9.72
N ALA A 86 -10.22 10.69 9.32
CA ALA A 86 -11.66 10.44 9.31
C ALA A 86 -12.35 10.69 10.66
N TYR A 87 -11.68 10.37 11.77
CA TYR A 87 -12.20 10.58 13.13
C TYR A 87 -12.55 12.06 13.35
N THR A 88 -11.59 12.95 13.09
CA THR A 88 -11.79 14.40 13.26
C THR A 88 -12.84 14.93 12.31
N TYR A 89 -12.88 14.43 11.07
CA TYR A 89 -13.86 14.89 10.08
C TYR A 89 -15.28 14.49 10.48
N ALA A 90 -15.51 13.23 10.87
CA ALA A 90 -16.82 12.75 11.30
C ALA A 90 -17.29 13.43 12.59
N GLN A 91 -16.38 13.60 13.56
CA GLN A 91 -16.66 14.29 14.81
C GLN A 91 -17.12 15.74 14.59
N LYS A 92 -16.42 16.48 13.70
CA LYS A 92 -16.67 17.91 13.47
C LYS A 92 -17.80 18.20 12.48
N SER A 93 -18.06 17.30 11.54
CA SER A 93 -19.08 17.49 10.50
C SER A 93 -20.45 16.90 10.84
N ILE A 94 -20.50 15.84 11.65
CA ILE A 94 -21.76 15.13 11.98
C ILE A 94 -22.07 15.29 13.46
N ASN A 95 -21.41 14.52 14.34
CA ASN A 95 -21.53 14.63 15.79
C ASN A 95 -20.42 13.82 16.50
N PRO A 96 -20.24 14.00 17.83
CA PRO A 96 -19.24 13.25 18.60
C PRO A 96 -19.42 11.73 18.64
N HIS A 97 -20.65 11.22 18.58
CA HIS A 97 -20.93 9.77 18.63
C HIS A 97 -20.49 9.06 17.35
N VAL A 98 -20.73 9.66 16.19
CA VAL A 98 -20.27 9.15 14.89
C VAL A 98 -18.75 9.26 14.80
N GLY A 99 -18.17 10.37 15.29
CA GLY A 99 -16.72 10.49 15.47
C GLY A 99 -16.14 9.32 16.28
N PHE A 100 -16.72 9.02 17.44
CA PHE A 100 -16.32 7.88 18.27
C PHE A 100 -16.42 6.54 17.55
N MET A 101 -17.50 6.27 16.82
CA MET A 101 -17.64 5.05 16.01
C MET A 101 -16.56 4.95 14.93
N VAL A 102 -16.28 6.04 14.21
CA VAL A 102 -15.22 6.07 13.20
C VAL A 102 -13.84 5.85 13.82
N GLY A 103 -13.57 6.45 14.98
CA GLY A 103 -12.33 6.23 15.72
C GLY A 103 -12.15 4.77 16.14
N TRP A 104 -13.23 4.12 16.58
CA TRP A 104 -13.21 2.68 16.89
C TRP A 104 -12.96 1.81 15.65
N SER A 105 -13.60 2.12 14.53
CA SER A 105 -13.34 1.43 13.27
C SER A 105 -11.88 1.59 12.81
N SER A 106 -11.32 2.81 12.93
CA SER A 106 -9.90 3.05 12.62
C SER A 106 -8.96 2.30 13.57
N LEU A 107 -9.29 2.21 14.86
CA LEU A 107 -8.49 1.44 15.81
C LEU A 107 -8.47 -0.05 15.46
N LEU A 108 -9.61 -0.60 15.05
CA LEU A 108 -9.70 -1.99 14.59
C LEU A 108 -8.89 -2.20 13.32
N ASP A 109 -8.92 -1.27 12.37
CA ASP A 109 -8.09 -1.32 11.16
C ASP A 109 -6.59 -1.41 11.51
N TYR A 110 -6.10 -0.53 12.39
CA TYR A 110 -4.73 -0.59 12.89
C TYR A 110 -4.39 -1.86 13.66
N LEU A 111 -5.37 -2.52 14.29
CA LEU A 111 -5.18 -3.81 14.96
C LEU A 111 -5.11 -4.97 13.96
N PHE A 112 -5.91 -4.94 12.89
CA PHE A 112 -5.94 -5.99 11.87
C PHE A 112 -4.71 -5.98 10.95
N LEU A 113 -4.13 -4.81 10.67
CA LEU A 113 -2.96 -4.68 9.80
C LEU A 113 -1.75 -5.55 10.22
N PRO A 114 -1.27 -5.53 11.49
CA PRO A 114 -0.20 -6.44 11.92
C PRO A 114 -0.59 -7.93 11.83
N MET A 115 -1.86 -8.26 12.10
CA MET A 115 -2.33 -9.65 12.04
C MET A 115 -2.33 -10.19 10.61
N ILE A 116 -2.72 -9.39 9.62
CA ILE A 116 -2.61 -9.76 8.20
C ILE A 116 -1.14 -9.98 7.81
N ASN A 117 -0.23 -9.11 8.25
CA ASN A 117 1.20 -9.30 7.97
C ASN A 117 1.77 -10.60 8.59
N VAL A 118 1.36 -10.94 9.82
CA VAL A 118 1.73 -12.23 10.44
C VAL A 118 1.12 -13.41 9.68
N LEU A 119 -0.12 -13.28 9.20
CA LEU A 119 -0.77 -14.30 8.38
C LEU A 119 -0.03 -14.53 7.05
N LEU A 120 0.34 -13.46 6.35
CA LEU A 120 1.11 -13.53 5.10
C LEU A 120 2.49 -14.14 5.34
N ALA A 121 3.20 -13.70 6.39
CA ALA A 121 4.49 -14.28 6.77
C ALA A 121 4.38 -15.80 7.04
N LYS A 122 3.33 -16.22 7.76
CA LYS A 122 3.03 -17.64 7.98
C LYS A 122 2.80 -18.38 6.66
N ILE A 123 1.97 -17.85 5.76
CA ILE A 123 1.68 -18.46 4.45
C ILE A 123 2.98 -18.63 3.66
N TYR A 124 3.79 -17.57 3.52
CA TYR A 124 5.02 -17.60 2.73
C TYR A 124 6.09 -18.51 3.31
N LEU A 125 6.31 -18.47 4.62
CA LEU A 125 7.32 -19.30 5.27
C LEU A 125 6.90 -20.77 5.30
N SER A 126 5.60 -21.07 5.40
CA SER A 126 5.10 -22.44 5.30
C SER A 126 5.21 -22.98 3.87
N ALA A 127 5.04 -22.13 2.85
CA ALA A 127 5.24 -22.50 1.46
C ALA A 127 6.73 -22.79 1.14
N LEU A 128 7.65 -22.01 1.72
CA LEU A 128 9.10 -22.19 1.55
C LEU A 128 9.68 -23.34 2.41
N PHE A 129 9.14 -23.54 3.62
CA PHE A 129 9.59 -24.56 4.57
C PHE A 129 8.41 -25.39 5.09
N PRO A 130 7.87 -26.33 4.27
CA PRO A 130 6.68 -27.11 4.62
C PRO A 130 6.86 -28.03 5.82
N GLU A 131 8.10 -28.35 6.19
CA GLU A 131 8.43 -29.22 7.32
C GLU A 131 8.22 -28.56 8.69
N VAL A 132 8.16 -27.22 8.74
CA VAL A 132 8.03 -26.47 9.98
C VAL A 132 6.54 -26.22 10.31
N PRO A 133 6.06 -26.56 11.52
CA PRO A 133 4.68 -26.32 11.90
C PRO A 133 4.28 -24.83 11.82
N PRO A 134 3.10 -24.48 11.27
CA PRO A 134 2.72 -23.08 11.02
C PRO A 134 2.71 -22.19 12.27
N TRP A 135 2.40 -22.73 13.44
CA TRP A 135 2.36 -21.95 14.69
C TRP A 135 3.73 -21.40 15.08
N VAL A 136 4.82 -22.08 14.69
CA VAL A 136 6.20 -21.64 14.97
C VAL A 136 6.47 -20.31 14.27
N TRP A 137 6.05 -20.18 13.01
CA TRP A 137 6.19 -18.95 12.24
C TRP A 137 5.38 -17.81 12.86
N VAL A 138 4.13 -18.07 13.27
CA VAL A 138 3.29 -17.09 13.96
C VAL A 138 3.96 -16.58 15.24
N VAL A 139 4.35 -17.47 16.14
CA VAL A 139 4.97 -17.11 17.43
C VAL A 139 6.28 -16.36 17.22
N THR A 140 7.12 -16.83 16.30
CA THR A 140 8.43 -16.21 16.01
C THR A 140 8.26 -14.80 15.45
N PHE A 141 7.38 -14.62 14.46
CA PHE A 141 7.19 -13.32 13.82
C PHE A 141 6.57 -12.30 14.79
N VAL A 142 5.58 -12.73 15.59
CA VAL A 142 4.99 -11.89 16.65
C VAL A 142 6.06 -11.50 17.66
N ALA A 143 6.87 -12.44 18.15
CA ALA A 143 7.93 -12.15 19.11
C ALA A 143 8.96 -11.15 18.56
N ILE A 144 9.37 -11.28 17.29
CA ILE A 144 10.28 -10.35 16.62
C ILE A 144 9.66 -8.95 16.53
N LEU A 145 8.41 -8.84 16.06
CA LEU A 145 7.72 -7.57 15.94
C LEU A 145 7.53 -6.89 17.30
N THR A 146 7.13 -7.64 18.33
CA THR A 146 7.02 -7.14 19.70
C THR A 146 8.38 -6.66 20.22
N ALA A 147 9.45 -7.42 20.04
CA ALA A 147 10.79 -7.03 20.47
C ALA A 147 11.30 -5.77 19.73
N ALA A 148 11.03 -5.65 18.43
CA ALA A 148 11.35 -4.48 17.63
C ALA A 148 10.61 -3.24 18.13
N ASN A 149 9.30 -3.37 18.39
CA ASN A 149 8.46 -2.30 18.95
C ASN A 149 8.94 -1.84 20.34
N LEU A 150 9.50 -2.74 21.16
CA LEU A 150 10.04 -2.40 22.47
C LEU A 150 11.40 -1.68 22.43
N LYS A 151 12.23 -1.91 21.39
CA LYS A 151 13.62 -1.43 21.38
C LYS A 151 13.81 0.00 20.89
N SER A 152 13.11 0.46 19.86
CA SER A 152 13.04 1.89 19.47
C SER A 152 12.26 2.07 18.16
N VAL A 153 11.20 2.88 18.20
CA VAL A 153 10.43 3.32 17.01
C VAL A 153 11.26 4.26 16.12
N ASN A 154 12.29 4.92 16.67
CA ASN A 154 13.06 5.95 15.96
C ASN A 154 13.97 5.39 14.86
N LEU A 155 14.33 4.10 14.90
CA LEU A 155 15.13 3.48 13.84
C LEU A 155 14.30 3.30 12.55
N VAL A 156 12.99 3.06 12.66
CA VAL A 156 12.11 2.70 11.54
C VAL A 156 11.79 3.91 10.64
N ALA A 157 11.68 5.11 11.22
CA ALA A 157 11.23 6.32 10.52
C ALA A 157 12.15 6.77 9.36
N ASN A 158 13.47 6.55 9.46
CA ASN A 158 14.42 7.03 8.44
C ASN A 158 14.59 6.09 7.23
N PHE A 159 14.14 4.83 7.32
CA PHE A 159 14.29 3.86 6.23
C PHE A 159 13.11 3.81 5.27
N ASN A 160 12.00 4.50 5.58
CA ASN A 160 10.75 4.34 4.84
C ASN A 160 10.89 4.70 3.35
N THR A 161 11.59 5.80 3.03
CA THR A 161 11.87 6.17 1.63
C THR A 161 12.78 5.16 0.92
N LEU A 162 13.78 4.61 1.62
CA LEU A 162 14.66 3.60 1.04
C LEU A 162 13.88 2.33 0.70
N PHE A 163 13.00 1.88 1.59
CA PHE A 163 12.15 0.71 1.35
C PHE A 163 11.27 0.87 0.12
N VAL A 164 10.62 2.02 -0.06
CA VAL A 164 9.82 2.30 -1.27
C VAL A 164 10.67 2.25 -2.53
N LEU A 165 11.84 2.90 -2.52
CA LEU A 165 12.73 2.90 -3.69
C LEU A 165 13.18 1.49 -4.05
N VAL A 166 13.47 0.65 -3.07
CA VAL A 166 13.82 -0.76 -3.27
C VAL A 166 12.62 -1.54 -3.85
N GLN A 167 11.42 -1.35 -3.31
CA GLN A 167 10.20 -2.01 -3.81
C GLN A 167 9.89 -1.62 -5.26
N ILE A 168 9.96 -0.32 -5.59
CA ILE A 168 9.79 0.16 -6.96
C ILE A 168 10.88 -0.40 -7.88
N SER A 169 12.12 -0.49 -7.41
CA SER A 169 13.22 -1.08 -8.19
C SER A 169 12.97 -2.57 -8.50
N ILE A 170 12.53 -3.33 -7.50
CA ILE A 170 12.13 -4.74 -7.69
C ILE A 170 10.97 -4.84 -8.70
N MET A 171 9.97 -3.95 -8.61
CA MET A 171 8.86 -3.90 -9.55
C MET A 171 9.31 -3.64 -10.99
N VAL A 172 10.23 -2.70 -11.20
CA VAL A 172 10.77 -2.39 -12.53
C VAL A 172 11.53 -3.58 -13.11
N VAL A 173 12.37 -4.24 -12.30
CA VAL A 173 13.10 -5.45 -12.71
C VAL A 173 12.12 -6.58 -13.05
N PHE A 174 11.08 -6.76 -12.24
CA PHE A 174 10.02 -7.74 -12.48
C PHE A 174 9.33 -7.49 -13.83
N ILE A 175 8.85 -6.26 -14.09
CA ILE A 175 8.19 -5.89 -15.34
C ILE A 175 9.10 -6.14 -16.54
N PHE A 176 10.38 -5.76 -16.43
CA PHE A 176 11.37 -6.01 -17.49
C PHE A 176 11.51 -7.50 -17.83
N LEU A 177 11.60 -8.36 -16.81
CA LEU A 177 11.72 -9.81 -17.01
C LEU A 177 10.43 -10.43 -17.57
N VAL A 178 9.27 -9.93 -17.15
CA VAL A 178 7.98 -10.33 -17.72
C VAL A 178 7.93 -9.97 -19.20
N VAL A 179 8.27 -8.74 -19.58
CA VAL A 179 8.28 -8.28 -20.98
C VAL A 179 9.21 -9.16 -21.84
N GLN A 180 10.40 -9.50 -21.33
CA GLN A 180 11.28 -10.44 -22.03
C GLN A 180 10.68 -11.85 -22.15
N GLY A 181 10.01 -12.34 -21.11
CA GLY A 181 9.32 -13.63 -21.13
C GLY A 181 8.18 -13.66 -22.15
N LEU A 182 7.37 -12.60 -22.22
CA LEU A 182 6.29 -12.45 -23.19
C LEU A 182 6.84 -12.45 -24.63
N HIS A 183 7.95 -11.75 -24.90
CA HIS A 183 8.61 -11.81 -26.21
C HIS A 183 9.16 -13.19 -26.58
N LYS A 184 9.46 -14.05 -25.59
CA LYS A 184 9.86 -15.45 -25.79
C LYS A 184 8.66 -16.41 -25.94
N GLY A 185 7.43 -15.88 -25.96
CA GLY A 185 6.21 -16.66 -26.14
C GLY A 185 5.62 -17.23 -24.85
N GLU A 186 6.08 -16.80 -23.68
CA GLU A 186 5.48 -17.23 -22.41
C GLU A 186 4.22 -16.42 -22.06
N GLY A 187 3.38 -16.95 -21.15
CA GLY A 187 2.12 -16.29 -20.78
C GLY A 187 1.19 -16.22 -21.99
N VAL A 188 0.63 -15.03 -22.25
CA VAL A 188 -0.15 -14.78 -23.47
C VAL A 188 0.70 -14.51 -24.72
N GLY A 189 2.03 -14.43 -24.59
CA GLY A 189 2.96 -14.24 -25.72
C GLY A 189 2.96 -12.84 -26.35
N THR A 190 2.22 -11.88 -25.78
CA THR A 190 2.19 -10.48 -26.23
C THR A 190 2.32 -9.53 -25.06
N VAL A 191 2.99 -8.39 -25.28
CA VAL A 191 3.13 -7.30 -24.29
C VAL A 191 1.92 -6.37 -24.24
N TRP A 192 1.05 -6.48 -25.24
CA TRP A 192 -0.15 -5.68 -25.37
C TRP A 192 -1.35 -6.59 -25.63
N SER A 193 -2.28 -6.61 -24.68
CA SER A 193 -3.55 -7.32 -24.78
C SER A 193 -4.59 -6.62 -23.91
N LEU A 194 -5.84 -6.60 -24.37
CA LEU A 194 -6.97 -6.12 -23.57
C LEU A 194 -7.56 -7.21 -22.68
N GLN A 195 -7.10 -8.46 -22.82
CA GLN A 195 -7.65 -9.62 -22.12
C GLN A 195 -7.71 -9.45 -20.59
N PRO A 196 -6.70 -8.87 -19.89
CA PRO A 196 -6.77 -8.64 -18.45
C PRO A 196 -7.82 -7.60 -18.01
N PHE A 197 -8.39 -6.85 -18.96
CA PHE A 197 -9.43 -5.86 -18.71
C PHE A 197 -10.80 -6.31 -19.20
N ILE A 198 -10.84 -6.87 -20.41
CA ILE A 198 -12.05 -7.29 -21.10
C ILE A 198 -11.74 -8.59 -21.84
N SER A 199 -12.51 -9.64 -21.53
CA SER A 199 -12.51 -10.91 -22.23
C SER A 199 -13.94 -11.48 -22.26
N GLU A 200 -14.16 -12.58 -22.99
CA GLU A 200 -15.47 -13.25 -23.01
C GLU A 200 -15.91 -13.74 -21.62
N ASN A 201 -14.96 -13.99 -20.71
CA ASN A 201 -15.19 -14.41 -19.34
C ASN A 201 -15.17 -13.23 -18.34
N ALA A 202 -15.13 -11.98 -18.83
CA ALA A 202 -15.13 -10.80 -17.96
C ALA A 202 -16.51 -10.58 -17.35
N HIS A 203 -16.80 -11.28 -16.25
CA HIS A 203 -18.04 -11.11 -15.52
C HIS A 203 -17.90 -9.99 -14.48
N LEU A 204 -18.90 -9.09 -14.45
CA LEU A 204 -18.88 -7.92 -13.57
C LEU A 204 -18.83 -8.30 -12.08
N ILE A 205 -19.54 -9.34 -11.66
CA ILE A 205 -19.62 -9.75 -10.24
C ILE A 205 -18.26 -10.28 -9.71
N PRO A 206 -17.56 -11.20 -10.41
CA PRO A 206 -16.17 -11.55 -10.14
C PRO A 206 -15.23 -10.34 -10.02
N ILE A 207 -15.31 -9.40 -10.98
CA ILE A 207 -14.46 -8.20 -10.99
C ILE A 207 -14.74 -7.31 -9.75
N ILE A 208 -16.02 -7.11 -9.39
CA ILE A 208 -16.41 -6.37 -8.18
C ILE A 208 -15.90 -7.08 -6.92
N THR A 209 -16.01 -8.40 -6.86
CA THR A 209 -15.55 -9.20 -5.71
C THR A 209 -14.03 -9.14 -5.59
N GLY A 210 -13.30 -9.16 -6.70
CA GLY A 210 -11.86 -8.89 -6.71
C GLY A 210 -11.55 -7.46 -6.27
N ALA A 211 -12.35 -6.48 -6.67
CA ALA A 211 -12.18 -5.06 -6.33
C ALA A 211 -12.27 -4.82 -4.81
N THR A 212 -13.17 -5.50 -4.10
CA THR A 212 -13.28 -5.37 -2.64
C THR A 212 -12.05 -5.89 -1.91
N ILE A 213 -11.39 -6.93 -2.43
CA ILE A 213 -10.14 -7.46 -1.88
C ILE A 213 -9.00 -6.50 -2.17
N VAL A 214 -8.83 -6.05 -3.42
CA VAL A 214 -7.70 -5.15 -3.77
C VAL A 214 -7.86 -3.72 -3.24
N CYS A 215 -9.03 -3.35 -2.71
CA CYS A 215 -9.15 -2.16 -1.86
C CYS A 215 -8.17 -2.20 -0.67
N PHE A 216 -7.79 -3.39 -0.20
CA PHE A 216 -6.71 -3.58 0.79
C PHE A 216 -5.40 -2.90 0.38
N SER A 217 -5.02 -2.98 -0.90
CA SER A 217 -3.78 -2.37 -1.41
C SER A 217 -3.80 -0.84 -1.35
N PHE A 218 -4.98 -0.23 -1.21
CA PHE A 218 -5.14 1.22 -1.05
C PHE A 218 -5.15 1.68 0.41
N LEU A 219 -5.08 0.77 1.39
CA LEU A 219 -5.00 1.17 2.80
C LEU A 219 -3.77 2.03 3.05
N GLY A 220 -3.97 3.17 3.73
CA GLY A 220 -2.90 4.12 4.02
C GLY A 220 -2.77 5.29 3.03
N PHE A 221 -3.59 5.37 1.97
CA PHE A 221 -3.59 6.54 1.08
C PHE A 221 -3.93 7.85 1.83
N ASP A 222 -4.72 7.75 2.90
CA ASP A 222 -5.13 8.85 3.77
C ASP A 222 -4.18 9.07 4.95
N ALA A 223 -3.23 8.16 5.20
CA ALA A 223 -2.25 8.26 6.28
C ALA A 223 -1.38 9.52 6.14
N VAL A 224 -1.26 10.08 4.93
CA VAL A 224 -0.62 11.37 4.68
C VAL A 224 -1.25 12.52 5.48
N THR A 225 -2.49 12.40 5.93
CA THR A 225 -3.16 13.38 6.80
C THR A 225 -2.49 13.53 8.17
N THR A 226 -1.81 12.49 8.66
CA THR A 226 -1.04 12.54 9.91
C THR A 226 0.15 13.51 9.82
N LEU A 227 0.64 13.76 8.60
CA LEU A 227 1.74 14.68 8.30
C LEU A 227 1.28 16.15 8.17
N SER A 228 0.00 16.45 8.45
CA SER A 228 -0.55 17.81 8.34
C SER A 228 0.19 18.81 9.22
N GLU A 229 0.65 18.39 10.41
CA GLU A 229 1.36 19.27 11.33
C GLU A 229 2.80 19.60 10.89
N GLU A 230 3.41 18.73 10.09
CA GLU A 230 4.77 18.85 9.53
C GLU A 230 4.81 19.45 8.11
N THR A 231 3.64 19.74 7.54
CA THR A 231 3.49 20.21 6.16
C THR A 231 3.14 21.71 6.14
N PRO A 232 3.95 22.57 5.49
CA PRO A 232 3.56 23.95 5.21
C PRO A 232 2.31 24.02 4.34
N ASP A 233 1.39 24.94 4.64
CA ASP A 233 0.11 25.10 3.91
C ASP A 233 -0.67 23.77 3.77
N ALA A 234 -0.76 23.00 4.87
CA ALA A 234 -1.37 21.68 4.91
C ALA A 234 -2.78 21.63 4.28
N ALA A 235 -3.59 22.69 4.48
CA ALA A 235 -4.92 22.82 3.89
C ALA A 235 -4.92 22.72 2.35
N ARG A 236 -3.81 23.07 1.68
CA ARG A 236 -3.68 22.94 0.22
C ARG A 236 -2.81 21.77 -0.22
N VAL A 237 -1.78 21.44 0.55
CA VAL A 237 -0.81 20.39 0.20
C VAL A 237 -1.38 19.00 0.46
N ILE A 238 -1.98 18.76 1.63
CA ILE A 238 -2.46 17.43 2.03
C ILE A 238 -3.58 16.92 1.10
N PRO A 239 -4.59 17.71 0.69
CA PRO A 239 -5.59 17.25 -0.28
C PRO A 239 -4.98 16.78 -1.61
N LYS A 240 -3.97 17.51 -2.11
CA LYS A 240 -3.25 17.12 -3.32
C LYS A 240 -2.45 15.84 -3.08
N ALA A 241 -1.82 15.71 -1.91
CA ALA A 241 -1.05 14.52 -1.56
C ALA A 241 -1.93 13.26 -1.48
N ILE A 242 -3.10 13.32 -0.84
CA ILE A 242 -4.06 12.19 -0.77
C ILE A 242 -4.45 11.75 -2.18
N PHE A 243 -4.86 12.70 -3.03
CA PHE A 243 -5.29 12.40 -4.39
C PHE A 243 -4.15 11.83 -5.24
N LEU A 244 -2.96 12.45 -5.21
CA LEU A 244 -1.80 11.98 -5.96
C LEU A 244 -1.31 10.62 -5.46
N THR A 245 -1.37 10.35 -4.16
CA THR A 245 -1.00 9.05 -3.59
C THR A 245 -1.94 7.96 -4.10
N ALA A 246 -3.25 8.20 -4.09
CA ALA A 246 -4.23 7.26 -4.63
C ALA A 246 -4.02 7.02 -6.14
N VAL A 247 -3.80 8.07 -6.93
CA VAL A 247 -3.55 7.95 -8.38
C VAL A 247 -2.24 7.21 -8.67
N TYR A 248 -1.12 7.61 -8.08
CA TYR A 248 0.17 6.98 -8.36
C TYR A 248 0.20 5.54 -7.84
N GLY A 249 -0.34 5.28 -6.64
CA GLY A 249 -0.49 3.93 -6.12
C GLY A 249 -1.35 3.06 -7.03
N GLY A 250 -2.52 3.57 -7.45
CA GLY A 250 -3.40 2.88 -8.38
C GLY A 250 -2.74 2.58 -9.72
N VAL A 251 -2.01 3.52 -10.31
CA VAL A 251 -1.25 3.29 -11.55
C VAL A 251 -0.20 2.20 -11.37
N ILE A 252 0.53 2.20 -10.25
CA ILE A 252 1.52 1.16 -9.93
C ILE A 252 0.82 -0.20 -9.83
N PHE A 253 -0.28 -0.31 -9.10
CA PHE A 253 -1.00 -1.56 -8.93
C PHE A 253 -1.62 -2.08 -10.24
N ILE A 254 -2.22 -1.20 -11.04
CA ILE A 254 -2.79 -1.57 -12.34
C ILE A 254 -1.68 -2.03 -13.29
N ALA A 255 -0.56 -1.30 -13.37
CA ALA A 255 0.55 -1.67 -14.22
C ALA A 255 1.17 -3.02 -13.80
N ALA A 256 1.43 -3.20 -12.50
CA ALA A 256 1.99 -4.44 -11.97
C ALA A 256 1.06 -5.63 -12.22
N SER A 257 -0.21 -5.51 -11.82
CA SER A 257 -1.20 -6.57 -12.03
C SER A 257 -1.44 -6.87 -13.51
N PHE A 258 -1.36 -5.87 -14.39
CA PHE A 258 -1.48 -6.06 -15.83
C PHE A 258 -0.37 -6.98 -16.37
N PHE A 259 0.89 -6.65 -16.09
CA PHE A 259 2.01 -7.49 -16.52
C PHE A 259 1.98 -8.87 -15.86
N MET A 260 1.59 -8.94 -14.58
CA MET A 260 1.42 -10.22 -13.89
C MET A 260 0.35 -11.09 -14.54
N GLN A 261 -0.80 -10.53 -14.90
CA GLN A 261 -1.88 -11.27 -15.55
C GLN A 261 -1.54 -11.69 -16.99
N LEU A 262 -0.78 -10.89 -17.74
CA LEU A 262 -0.28 -11.32 -19.04
C LEU A 262 0.68 -12.52 -18.92
N PHE A 263 1.50 -12.53 -17.87
CA PHE A 263 2.50 -13.58 -17.65
C PHE A 263 1.93 -14.84 -16.99
N PHE A 264 0.94 -14.66 -16.12
CA PHE A 264 0.16 -15.70 -15.44
C PHE A 264 -1.33 -15.53 -15.80
N PRO A 265 -1.76 -16.04 -16.98
CA PRO A 265 -3.13 -15.84 -17.47
C PRO A 265 -4.21 -16.45 -16.59
N ASP A 266 -3.85 -17.50 -15.86
CA ASP A 266 -4.72 -18.25 -14.96
C ASP A 266 -3.91 -18.78 -13.76
N ILE A 267 -4.62 -19.31 -12.76
CA ILE A 267 -4.02 -19.75 -11.51
C ILE A 267 -3.31 -21.12 -11.58
N SER A 268 -3.35 -21.83 -12.71
CA SER A 268 -2.76 -23.18 -12.85
C SER A 268 -1.25 -23.22 -12.63
N ARG A 269 -0.56 -22.09 -12.80
CA ARG A 269 0.87 -21.94 -12.54
C ARG A 269 1.21 -21.77 -11.06
N PHE A 270 0.22 -21.51 -10.21
CA PHE A 270 0.40 -21.41 -8.77
C PHE A 270 0.08 -22.74 -8.10
N LYS A 271 0.99 -23.21 -7.24
CA LYS A 271 0.70 -24.36 -6.37
C LYS A 271 -0.20 -23.97 -5.22
N ASP A 272 0.05 -22.79 -4.67
CA ASP A 272 -0.74 -22.18 -3.62
C ASP A 272 -1.03 -20.71 -4.00
N PRO A 273 -2.22 -20.39 -4.54
CA PRO A 273 -2.60 -19.02 -4.88
C PRO A 273 -2.55 -18.04 -3.70
N ASP A 274 -2.65 -18.52 -2.46
CA ASP A 274 -2.50 -17.69 -1.25
C ASP A 274 -1.02 -17.30 -1.01
N ALA A 275 -0.09 -18.08 -1.56
CA ALA A 275 1.36 -17.86 -1.50
C ALA A 275 1.96 -17.36 -2.84
N ALA A 276 1.19 -16.56 -3.60
CA ALA A 276 1.60 -16.11 -4.93
C ALA A 276 2.96 -15.38 -4.96
N LEU A 277 3.25 -14.50 -3.99
CA LEU A 277 4.48 -13.71 -3.99
C LEU A 277 5.76 -14.58 -4.02
N PRO A 278 5.97 -15.54 -3.10
CA PRO A 278 7.12 -16.46 -3.15
C PRO A 278 7.26 -17.20 -4.49
N GLU A 279 6.15 -17.67 -5.05
CA GLU A 279 6.16 -18.39 -6.33
C GLU A 279 6.56 -17.47 -7.48
N ILE A 280 5.97 -16.27 -7.57
CA ILE A 280 6.33 -15.25 -8.55
C ILE A 280 7.82 -14.89 -8.42
N ALA A 281 8.30 -14.70 -7.19
CA ALA A 281 9.70 -14.38 -6.91
C ALA A 281 10.65 -15.50 -7.36
N LEU A 282 10.29 -16.77 -7.17
CA LEU A 282 11.07 -17.92 -7.64
C LEU A 282 11.10 -17.98 -9.18
N TYR A 283 9.96 -17.79 -9.85
CA TYR A 283 9.89 -17.77 -11.30
C TYR A 283 10.76 -16.65 -11.91
N VAL A 284 10.61 -15.44 -11.37
CA VAL A 284 11.30 -14.25 -11.87
C VAL A 284 12.78 -14.29 -11.51
N GLY A 285 13.10 -14.67 -10.27
CA GLY A 285 14.46 -14.81 -9.78
C GLY A 285 15.24 -15.88 -10.53
N GLY A 286 14.61 -17.02 -10.84
CA GLY A 286 15.20 -18.06 -11.69
C GLY A 286 15.56 -17.55 -13.09
N LYS A 287 14.70 -16.73 -13.70
CA LYS A 287 15.00 -16.10 -14.99
C LYS A 287 16.08 -15.03 -14.92
N LEU A 288 16.11 -14.24 -13.85
CA LEU A 288 17.16 -13.26 -13.63
C LEU A 288 18.52 -13.96 -13.53
N PHE A 289 18.59 -15.07 -12.78
CA PHE A 289 19.79 -15.90 -12.70
C PHE A 289 20.18 -16.48 -14.06
N GLN A 290 19.22 -17.03 -14.81
CA GLN A 290 19.47 -17.52 -16.18
C GLN A 290 20.01 -16.42 -17.10
N SER A 291 19.39 -15.23 -17.09
CA SER A 291 19.82 -14.09 -17.90
C SER A 291 21.25 -13.69 -17.58
N ILE A 292 21.62 -13.56 -16.29
CA ILE A 292 22.99 -13.22 -15.87
C ILE A 292 23.98 -14.33 -16.27
N SER A 293 23.60 -15.60 -16.07
CA SER A 293 24.45 -16.75 -16.40
C SER A 293 24.66 -16.94 -17.91
N SER A 294 23.72 -16.46 -18.73
CA SER A 294 23.74 -16.54 -20.19
C SER A 294 24.52 -15.38 -20.86
N VAL A 295 24.96 -14.37 -20.10
CA VAL A 295 25.84 -13.32 -20.63
C VAL A 295 27.19 -13.96 -20.98
N PRO A 296 27.65 -13.92 -22.24
CA PRO A 296 28.95 -14.45 -22.61
C PRO A 296 30.02 -13.73 -21.79
N ARG A 297 30.79 -14.49 -21.01
CA ARG A 297 32.00 -13.95 -20.38
C ARG A 297 32.98 -13.65 -21.51
N LEU A 298 33.23 -12.37 -21.76
CA LEU A 298 34.32 -11.91 -22.62
C LEU A 298 35.66 -12.37 -22.05
#